data_AF-A0A7L3H1J0-F1
#
_entry.id   AF-A0A7L3H1J0-F1
#
_cell.length_a   1.000
_cell.length_b   1.000
_cell.length_c   1.000
_cell.angle_alpha   90.00
_cell.angle_beta   90.00
_cell.angle_gamma   90.00
#
_symmetry.space_group_name_H-M   'P 1'
#
loop_
_entity.id
_entity.type
_entity.pdbx_description
1 polymer ?
#
loop_
_entity_poly.entity_id
_entity_poly.type
_entity_poly.pdbx_seq_one_letter_code
_entity_poly.pdbx_strand_id
1 'polypeptide(L)'
;QQRTVKQHFIHPSFNETTLDSDTALLQLAEPLGFSPSVLPVCLPAMQDVLQPFRVCVVTGWGAPEADREKGEKLQQLEVPILAPDICQSYYINLPSKVTQGMICAGFPLEEGKDS
;
A
#
# COMPACT_ATOMS: atom_id res chain seq x y z
N GLN A 1 13.07 -9.71 -14.77
CA GLN A 1 13.37 -8.71 -15.81
C GLN A 1 13.65 -7.40 -15.11
N GLN A 2 14.72 -6.67 -15.47
CA GLN A 2 15.01 -5.33 -14.96
C GLN A 2 14.77 -4.30 -16.08
N ARG A 3 14.21 -3.14 -15.73
CA ARG A 3 13.95 -2.03 -16.65
C ARG A 3 14.35 -0.72 -15.99
N THR A 4 14.81 0.23 -16.79
CA THR A 4 14.99 1.61 -16.34
C THR A 4 13.65 2.35 -16.38
N VAL A 5 13.51 3.35 -15.50
CA VAL A 5 12.37 4.26 -15.52
C VAL A 5 12.64 5.33 -16.55
N LYS A 6 11.72 5.51 -17.50
CA LYS A 6 11.75 6.58 -18.50
C LYS A 6 11.23 7.88 -17.92
N GLN A 7 10.12 7.81 -17.20
CA GLN A 7 9.45 8.96 -16.63
C GLN A 7 8.66 8.56 -15.37
N HIS A 8 8.53 9.49 -14.43
CA HIS A 8 7.67 9.37 -13.26
C HIS A 8 6.61 10.47 -13.28
N PHE A 9 5.43 10.18 -12.76
CA PHE A 9 4.32 11.09 -12.63
C PHE A 9 3.84 11.06 -11.18
N ILE A 10 4.17 12.11 -10.42
CA ILE A 10 3.69 12.27 -9.05
C ILE A 10 2.28 12.85 -9.10
N HIS A 11 1.38 12.41 -8.21
CA HIS A 11 0.05 12.99 -8.14
C HIS A 11 0.13 14.51 -7.89
N PRO A 12 -0.56 15.35 -8.69
CA PRO A 12 -0.41 16.81 -8.61
C PRO A 12 -0.89 17.40 -7.28
N SER A 13 -1.73 16.67 -6.54
CA SER A 13 -2.24 17.05 -5.22
C SER A 13 -1.48 16.39 -4.06
N PHE A 14 -0.35 15.73 -4.31
CA PHE A 14 0.45 15.14 -3.24
C PHE A 14 0.85 16.21 -2.22
N ASN A 15 0.65 15.91 -0.93
CA ASN A 15 0.95 16.82 0.15
C ASN A 15 1.92 16.17 1.15
N GLU A 16 3.16 16.65 1.19
CA GLU A 16 4.23 16.09 2.02
C GLU A 16 3.95 16.16 3.54
N THR A 17 3.09 17.07 4.00
CA THR A 17 2.77 17.21 5.43
C THR A 17 1.71 16.22 5.88
N THR A 18 0.68 16.02 5.05
CA THR A 18 -0.46 15.14 5.36
C THR A 18 -0.31 13.74 4.79
N LEU A 19 0.62 13.55 3.85
CA LEU A 19 0.75 12.36 3.00
C LEU A 19 -0.50 12.09 2.16
N ASP A 20 -1.37 13.09 1.97
CA ASP A 20 -2.54 12.94 1.14
C ASP A 20 -2.14 12.84 -0.33
N SER A 21 -2.91 12.05 -1.08
CA SER A 21 -2.62 11.71 -2.48
C SER A 21 -1.23 11.11 -2.73
N ASP A 22 -0.74 10.28 -1.81
CA ASP A 22 0.53 9.54 -1.94
C ASP A 22 0.42 8.42 -2.99
N THR A 23 0.48 8.80 -4.26
CA THR A 23 0.47 7.89 -5.41
C THR A 23 1.29 8.46 -6.56
N ALA A 24 1.93 7.57 -7.31
CA ALA A 24 2.71 7.93 -8.49
C ALA A 24 2.66 6.83 -9.56
N LEU A 25 2.86 7.22 -10.81
CA LEU A 25 3.03 6.29 -11.92
C LEU A 25 4.48 6.30 -12.40
N LEU A 26 5.05 5.11 -12.60
CA LEU A 26 6.36 4.93 -13.22
C LEU A 26 6.18 4.34 -14.62
N GLN A 27 6.59 5.09 -15.64
CA GLN A 27 6.64 4.61 -17.00
C GLN A 27 8.00 3.95 -17.26
N LEU A 28 8.00 2.67 -17.58
CA LEU A 28 9.20 1.93 -17.95
C LEU A 28 9.71 2.37 -19.33
N ALA A 29 11.02 2.36 -19.53
CA ALA A 29 11.64 2.67 -20.83
C ALA A 29 11.27 1.66 -21.91
N GLU A 30 11.08 0.40 -21.51
CA GLU A 30 10.64 -0.69 -22.37
C GLU A 30 9.59 -1.52 -21.65
N PRO A 31 8.59 -2.08 -22.36
CA PRO A 31 7.59 -2.94 -21.77
C PRO A 31 8.21 -4.20 -21.15
N LEU A 32 7.53 -4.74 -20.14
CA LEU A 32 7.83 -6.06 -19.60
C LEU A 32 7.23 -7.13 -20.50
N GLY A 33 7.95 -8.24 -20.69
CA GLY A 33 7.35 -9.44 -21.26
C GLY A 33 6.46 -10.12 -20.22
N PHE A 34 5.17 -10.28 -20.50
CA PHE A 34 4.27 -11.00 -19.61
C PHE A 34 4.58 -12.50 -19.60
N SER A 35 4.41 -13.09 -18.43
CA SER A 35 4.66 -14.51 -18.16
C SER A 35 3.76 -14.98 -17.01
N PRO A 36 3.73 -16.28 -16.68
CA PRO A 36 3.00 -16.76 -15.51
C PRO A 36 3.39 -16.09 -14.18
N SER A 37 4.58 -15.46 -14.11
CA SER A 37 5.08 -14.76 -12.91
C SER A 37 5.11 -13.24 -13.08
N VAL A 38 4.72 -12.71 -14.25
CA VAL A 38 4.72 -11.26 -14.55
C VAL A 38 3.41 -10.91 -15.21
N LEU A 39 2.47 -10.40 -14.41
CA LEU A 39 1.12 -10.01 -14.85
C LEU A 39 0.73 -8.66 -14.21
N PRO A 40 -0.10 -7.86 -14.88
CA PRO A 40 -0.65 -6.64 -14.28
C PRO A 40 -1.70 -6.96 -13.22
N VAL A 41 -1.85 -6.06 -12.25
CA VAL A 41 -2.97 -6.05 -11.31
C VAL A 41 -4.15 -5.28 -11.91
N CYS A 42 -5.38 -5.64 -11.51
CA CYS A 42 -6.57 -4.89 -11.87
C CYS A 42 -6.67 -3.59 -11.06
N LEU A 43 -7.19 -2.54 -11.69
CA LEU A 43 -7.63 -1.34 -10.98
C LEU A 43 -9.08 -1.51 -10.53
N PRO A 44 -9.46 -1.00 -9.35
CA PRO A 44 -10.86 -0.97 -8.93
C PRO A 44 -11.69 -0.06 -9.85
N ALA A 45 -12.97 -0.38 -10.01
CA ALA A 45 -13.93 0.51 -10.64
C ALA A 45 -14.22 1.71 -9.73
N MET A 46 -14.64 2.85 -10.30
CA MET A 46 -14.90 4.07 -9.52
C MET A 46 -15.98 3.90 -8.44
N GLN A 47 -16.92 2.97 -8.66
CA GLN A 47 -18.00 2.65 -7.75
C GLN A 47 -17.67 1.52 -6.75
N ASP A 48 -16.47 0.93 -6.83
CA ASP A 48 -16.10 -0.15 -5.92
C ASP A 48 -15.91 0.40 -4.51
N VAL A 49 -16.60 -0.23 -3.55
CA VAL A 49 -16.51 0.13 -2.13
C VAL A 49 -15.79 -1.00 -1.39
N LEU A 50 -14.69 -0.66 -0.72
CA LEU A 50 -14.01 -1.57 0.19
C LEU A 50 -14.83 -1.71 1.46
N GLN A 51 -15.42 -2.89 1.65
CA GLN A 51 -16.20 -3.20 2.84
C GLN A 51 -15.27 -3.35 4.06
N PRO A 52 -15.62 -2.76 5.22
CA PRO A 52 -14.92 -3.04 6.47
C PRO A 52 -14.87 -4.54 6.75
N PHE A 53 -13.80 -4.96 7.44
CA PHE A 53 -13.51 -6.36 7.79
C PHE A 53 -13.25 -7.30 6.61
N ARG A 54 -13.34 -6.82 5.36
CA ARG A 54 -12.86 -7.59 4.21
C ARG A 54 -11.37 -7.88 4.39
N VAL A 55 -10.98 -9.13 4.26
CA VAL A 55 -9.57 -9.53 4.29
C VAL A 55 -8.95 -9.28 2.92
N CYS A 56 -7.83 -8.57 2.92
CA CYS A 56 -6.99 -8.25 1.78
C CYS A 56 -5.58 -8.81 2.00
N VAL A 57 -4.76 -8.84 0.95
CA VAL A 57 -3.37 -9.32 1.03
C VAL A 57 -2.43 -8.15 0.75
N VAL A 58 -1.45 -7.96 1.64
CA VAL A 58 -0.30 -7.08 1.42
C VAL A 58 0.92 -7.95 1.17
N THR A 59 1.73 -7.60 0.18
CA THR A 59 2.96 -8.33 -0.16
C THR A 59 4.14 -7.39 -0.27
N GLY A 60 5.32 -7.82 0.16
CA GLY A 60 6.53 -6.99 0.06
C GLY A 60 7.80 -7.69 0.52
N TRP A 61 8.92 -6.98 0.36
CA TRP A 61 10.25 -7.41 0.82
C TRP A 61 10.73 -6.61 2.04
N GLY A 62 9.86 -5.80 2.65
CA GLY A 62 10.18 -5.07 3.88
C GLY A 62 10.50 -6.06 5.01
N ALA A 63 11.55 -5.79 5.77
CA ALA A 63 11.90 -6.53 6.97
C ALA A 63 12.29 -5.55 8.08
N PRO A 64 11.96 -5.85 9.36
CA PRO A 64 12.53 -5.13 10.48
C PRO A 64 14.06 -5.17 10.38
N GLU A 65 14.73 -4.08 10.75
CA GLU A 65 16.18 -3.92 10.57
C GLU A 65 17.00 -5.06 11.22
N ALA A 66 16.43 -5.72 12.24
CA ALA A 66 16.98 -6.88 12.93
C ALA A 66 16.94 -8.20 12.13
N ASP A 67 16.12 -8.31 11.08
CA ASP A 67 15.79 -9.55 10.36
C ASP A 67 15.98 -9.40 8.84
N ARG A 68 17.13 -8.86 8.40
CA ARG A 68 17.46 -8.66 6.96
C ARG A 68 17.25 -9.88 6.07
N GLU A 69 17.47 -11.09 6.59
CA GLU A 69 17.28 -12.34 5.84
C GLU A 69 15.81 -12.56 5.42
N LYS A 70 14.82 -12.04 6.16
CA LYS A 70 13.41 -12.12 5.77
C LYS A 70 13.09 -11.29 4.52
N GLY A 71 13.87 -10.24 4.25
CA GLY A 71 13.71 -9.38 3.07
C GLY A 71 14.21 -9.99 1.75
N GLU A 72 14.87 -11.15 1.78
CA GLU A 72 15.37 -11.81 0.57
C GLU A 72 14.26 -12.54 -0.22
N LYS A 73 13.18 -12.92 0.47
CA LYS A 73 12.02 -13.58 -0.12
C LYS A 73 10.80 -12.69 0.00
N LEU A 74 9.95 -12.72 -1.04
CA LEU A 74 8.67 -12.02 -1.00
C LEU A 74 7.82 -12.58 0.13
N GLN A 75 7.38 -11.70 1.03
CA GLN A 75 6.45 -12.02 2.11
C GLN A 75 5.03 -11.61 1.73
N GLN A 76 4.06 -12.22 2.40
CA GLN A 76 2.65 -11.85 2.29
C GLN A 76 1.99 -11.88 3.67
N LEU A 77 1.03 -10.98 3.88
CA LEU A 77 0.21 -10.92 5.07
C LEU A 77 -1.25 -10.68 4.68
N GLU A 78 -2.16 -11.45 5.28
CA GLU A 78 -3.59 -11.19 5.21
C GLU A 78 -3.97 -10.16 6.28
N VAL A 79 -4.60 -9.06 5.87
CA VAL A 79 -5.00 -7.96 6.75
C VAL A 79 -6.47 -7.58 6.53
N PRO A 80 -7.27 -7.38 7.59
CA PRO A 80 -8.63 -6.90 7.45
C PRO A 80 -8.65 -5.38 7.20
N ILE A 81 -9.53 -4.92 6.31
CA ILE A 81 -9.85 -3.49 6.17
C ILE A 81 -10.50 -2.99 7.46
N LEU A 82 -10.04 -1.85 7.96
CA LEU A 82 -10.63 -1.18 9.13
C LEU A 82 -11.75 -0.23 8.69
N ALA A 83 -12.77 -0.14 9.54
CA ALA A 83 -13.80 0.88 9.36
C ALA A 83 -13.17 2.28 9.53
N PRO A 84 -13.65 3.31 8.79
CA PRO A 84 -13.05 4.64 8.82
C PRO A 84 -13.01 5.29 10.21
N ASP A 85 -14.05 5.08 11.01
CA ASP A 85 -14.16 5.57 12.40
C ASP A 85 -13.14 4.90 13.32
N ILE A 86 -12.98 3.58 13.20
CA ILE A 86 -11.95 2.82 13.90
C ILE A 86 -10.58 3.37 13.51
N CYS A 87 -10.30 3.49 12.22
CA CYS A 87 -9.01 4.00 11.78
C CYS A 87 -8.74 5.41 12.30
N GLN A 88 -9.70 6.33 12.15
CA GLN A 88 -9.56 7.71 12.59
C GLN A 88 -9.24 7.83 14.09
N SER A 89 -9.72 6.88 14.92
CA SER A 89 -9.44 6.85 16.34
C SER A 89 -7.96 6.61 16.68
N TYR A 90 -7.23 5.84 15.87
CA TYR A 90 -5.80 5.57 16.06
C TYR A 90 -4.92 6.78 15.73
N TYR A 91 -5.37 7.64 14.82
CA TYR A 91 -4.63 8.82 14.36
C TYR A 91 -5.10 10.11 15.03
N ILE A 92 -5.95 10.04 16.08
CA ILE A 92 -6.56 11.23 16.70
C ILE A 92 -5.55 12.20 17.31
N ASN A 93 -4.41 11.67 17.78
CA ASN A 93 -3.33 12.44 18.40
C ASN A 93 -2.23 12.84 17.43
N LEU A 94 -2.35 12.47 16.14
CA LEU A 94 -1.37 12.83 15.12
C LEU A 94 -1.76 14.16 14.46
N PRO A 95 -0.77 14.99 14.08
CA PRO A 95 -1.03 16.28 13.44
C PRO A 95 -1.74 16.14 12.09
N SER A 96 -1.53 15.01 11.41
CA SER A 96 -2.17 14.66 10.15
C SER A 96 -3.22 13.57 10.40
N LYS A 97 -4.46 13.86 10.03
CA LYS A 97 -5.59 12.92 10.10
C LYS A 97 -5.66 12.07 8.83
N VAL A 98 -6.25 10.88 8.96
CA VAL A 98 -6.57 10.03 7.82
C VAL A 98 -7.56 10.77 6.92
N THR A 99 -7.22 10.94 5.64
CA THR A 99 -8.06 11.64 4.66
C THR A 99 -9.02 10.67 3.96
N GLN A 100 -9.96 11.20 3.18
CA GLN A 100 -10.85 10.37 2.36
C GLN A 100 -10.12 9.61 1.24
N GLY A 101 -8.90 10.02 0.89
CA GLY A 101 -8.05 9.34 -0.09
C GLY A 101 -7.27 8.16 0.49
N MET A 102 -7.42 7.87 1.79
CA MET A 102 -6.67 6.85 2.50
C MET A 102 -7.58 5.72 2.98
N ILE A 103 -7.02 4.51 3.08
CA ILE A 103 -7.67 3.31 3.61
C ILE A 103 -6.73 2.70 4.65
N CYS A 104 -7.31 2.13 5.70
CA CYS A 104 -6.54 1.47 6.75
C CYS A 104 -6.83 -0.02 6.77
N ALA A 105 -5.81 -0.81 7.04
CA ALA A 105 -5.90 -2.25 7.21
C ALA A 105 -4.93 -2.68 8.30
N GLY A 106 -5.22 -3.78 8.98
CA GLY A 106 -4.32 -4.34 9.98
C GLY A 106 -5.03 -4.84 11.23
N PHE A 107 -4.25 -5.12 12.28
CA PHE A 107 -4.72 -5.73 13.52
C PHE A 107 -4.60 -4.73 14.67
N PRO A 108 -5.66 -3.99 15.02
CA PRO A 108 -5.52 -2.86 15.93
C PRO A 108 -5.21 -3.25 17.39
N LEU A 109 -5.27 -4.55 17.70
CA LEU A 109 -5.02 -5.12 19.03
C LEU A 109 -3.81 -6.06 19.05
N GLU A 110 -3.12 -6.25 17.92
CA GLU A 110 -1.99 -7.16 17.80
C GLU A 110 -0.75 -6.41 17.30
N GLU A 111 0.19 -6.16 18.19
CA GLU A 111 1.48 -5.56 17.85
C GLU A 111 2.39 -6.58 17.14
N GLY A 112 3.29 -6.12 16.27
CA GLY A 112 4.33 -6.97 15.67
C GLY A 112 3.94 -7.73 14.41
N LYS A 113 2.67 -7.65 13.96
CA LYS A 113 2.23 -8.31 12.72
C LYS A 113 2.47 -7.48 11.45
N ASP A 114 2.37 -6.16 11.56
CA ASP A 114 2.46 -5.20 10.45
C ASP A 114 3.49 -4.09 10.74
N SER A 115 4.51 -4.43 11.54
CA SER A 115 5.51 -3.52 12.11
C SER A 115 6.89 -4.17 12.16
#